data_AF-A0A2Z5EKT7-F1
#
_entry.id   AF-A0A2Z5EKT7-F1
#
_cell.length_a   1.000
_cell.length_b   1.000
_cell.length_c   1.000
_cell.angle_alpha   90.00
_cell.angle_beta   90.00
_cell.angle_gamma   90.00
#
_symmetry.space_group_name_H-M   'P 1'
#
loop_
_entity.id
_entity.type
_entity.pdbx_description
1 polymer ?
#
loop_
_entity_poly.entity_id
_entity_poly.type
_entity_poly.pdbx_seq_one_letter_code
_entity_poly.pdbx_strand_id
1 'polypeptide(L)'
;MRCLTSPGGTSQRMLSVRHEPSPISPGQSSRPVRQSAFCLAWRALAHHTGAQFFGPTAPRWIWAATAAQKRLFFNLRRIKNSLKAYDDTDLTPEQVQKVSTELGVSGKEVISMNRRMMLGGDASLNVMVGESGEDQWQDLLADDQPLPDELIASAQKRKFRRDMLFEALDRLSERERDILVHRRLVDEPKTLEDLSLVYNVSRERIRQIEVRALEKVNLAVLQKAGERLPAKSRAGV
;
A
#
# COMPACT_ATOMS: atom_id res chain seq x y z
N MET A 1 9.81 -6.93 -60.13
CA MET A 1 11.13 -6.74 -59.48
C MET A 1 11.13 -5.40 -58.77
N ARG A 2 11.60 -5.40 -57.52
CA ARG A 2 11.89 -4.29 -56.59
C ARG A 2 12.60 -3.10 -57.29
N CYS A 3 12.62 -1.85 -56.83
CA CYS A 3 12.09 -1.12 -55.68
C CYS A 3 12.27 0.38 -56.03
N LEU A 4 11.32 1.24 -55.66
CA LEU A 4 11.50 2.69 -55.60
C LEU A 4 11.93 3.07 -54.18
N THR A 5 12.95 3.90 -54.04
CA THR A 5 12.92 5.07 -53.14
C THR A 5 14.00 6.10 -53.49
N SER A 6 13.57 7.35 -53.33
CA SER A 6 14.16 8.63 -53.72
C SER A 6 15.27 9.14 -52.79
N PRO A 7 16.10 10.12 -53.21
CA PRO A 7 17.17 10.72 -52.41
C PRO A 7 16.82 12.10 -51.80
N GLY A 8 17.66 12.55 -50.88
CA GLY A 8 17.83 13.95 -50.42
C GLY A 8 16.93 14.33 -49.21
N GLY A 9 17.41 14.89 -48.09
CA GLY A 9 18.71 15.43 -47.72
C GLY A 9 18.51 16.83 -47.12
N THR A 10 18.76 17.03 -45.82
CA THR A 10 19.26 18.31 -45.25
C THR A 10 19.73 18.19 -43.79
N SER A 11 21.02 18.49 -43.60
CA SER A 11 21.68 19.25 -42.53
C SER A 11 21.45 18.99 -41.02
N GLN A 12 22.47 18.38 -40.42
CA GLN A 12 23.20 18.74 -39.18
C GLN A 12 22.54 19.65 -38.11
N ARG A 13 22.40 19.12 -36.89
CA ARG A 13 23.10 19.67 -35.71
C ARG A 13 23.26 18.63 -34.58
N MET A 14 24.50 18.55 -34.14
CA MET A 14 25.12 17.68 -33.13
C MET A 14 24.76 18.16 -31.71
N LEU A 15 24.48 17.26 -30.78
CA LEU A 15 24.76 17.45 -29.33
C LEU A 15 24.88 16.09 -28.65
N SER A 16 25.92 15.98 -27.84
CA SER A 16 26.64 14.77 -27.47
C SER A 16 26.06 14.00 -26.28
N VAL A 17 26.13 12.69 -26.39
CA VAL A 17 26.04 11.71 -25.30
C VAL A 17 27.34 11.77 -24.49
N ARG A 18 27.26 11.95 -23.17
CA ARG A 18 28.43 11.91 -22.27
C ARG A 18 28.71 10.48 -21.85
N HIS A 19 29.94 10.03 -22.09
CA HIS A 19 30.53 8.80 -21.58
C HIS A 19 30.92 8.93 -20.10
N GLU A 20 30.74 7.85 -19.34
CA GLU A 20 31.31 7.63 -18.01
C GLU A 20 32.86 7.50 -18.09
N PRO A 21 33.61 8.06 -17.12
CA PRO A 21 35.04 7.80 -17.00
C PRO A 21 35.35 6.63 -16.06
N SER A 22 36.27 5.78 -16.53
CA SER A 22 36.91 4.66 -15.84
C SER A 22 37.80 5.08 -14.64
N PRO A 23 38.06 4.18 -13.66
CA PRO A 23 38.70 4.54 -12.41
C PRO A 23 40.23 4.61 -12.52
N ILE A 24 40.80 5.67 -11.95
CA ILE A 24 42.24 5.96 -11.86
C ILE A 24 42.84 5.17 -10.68
N SER A 25 43.92 4.42 -10.93
CA SER A 25 44.74 3.79 -9.88
C SER A 25 45.63 4.83 -9.17
N PRO A 26 45.72 4.85 -7.83
CA PRO A 26 46.59 5.80 -7.15
C PRO A 26 48.03 5.31 -7.12
N GLY A 27 48.89 6.08 -7.80
CA GLY A 27 50.34 6.01 -7.67
C GLY A 27 50.84 6.60 -6.36
N GLN A 28 51.74 5.84 -5.75
CA GLN A 28 52.86 6.19 -4.85
C GLN A 28 52.99 7.67 -4.43
N SER A 29 52.82 7.93 -3.13
CA SER A 29 53.50 9.05 -2.47
C SER A 29 54.31 8.55 -1.27
N SER A 30 55.56 8.98 -1.24
CA SER A 30 56.64 8.53 -0.38
C SER A 30 56.78 9.41 0.86
N ARG A 31 56.14 9.05 1.98
CA ARG A 31 56.53 9.47 3.35
C ARG A 31 56.12 8.38 4.36
N PRO A 32 57.04 7.84 5.19
CA PRO A 32 56.69 6.79 6.15
C PRO A 32 56.13 7.42 7.42
N VAL A 33 54.81 7.65 7.48
CA VAL A 33 54.14 7.95 8.75
C VAL A 33 53.56 6.63 9.27
N ARG A 34 54.07 6.19 10.43
CA ARG A 34 53.72 4.96 11.16
C ARG A 34 52.23 4.62 11.09
N GLN A 35 51.87 3.69 10.20
CA GLN A 35 50.51 3.16 10.03
C GLN A 35 49.97 2.42 11.27
N SER A 36 50.83 2.09 12.25
CA SER A 36 50.42 1.35 13.45
C SER A 36 49.51 2.15 14.38
N ALA A 37 49.72 3.46 14.55
CA ALA A 37 48.91 4.26 15.45
C ALA A 37 47.50 4.52 14.90
N PHE A 38 47.37 4.73 13.59
CA PHE A 38 46.08 4.95 12.95
C PHE A 38 45.25 3.66 12.92
N CYS A 39 45.86 2.50 12.61
CA CYS A 39 45.17 1.21 12.65
C CYS A 39 44.76 0.81 14.08
N LEU A 40 45.59 1.08 15.09
CA LEU A 40 45.24 0.80 16.49
C LEU A 40 44.17 1.77 17.01
N ALA A 41 44.22 3.06 16.63
CA ALA A 41 43.19 4.03 16.95
C ALA A 41 41.84 3.68 16.27
N TRP A 42 41.88 3.19 15.03
CA TRP A 42 40.69 2.70 14.34
C TRP A 42 40.11 1.43 14.98
N ARG A 43 40.98 0.52 15.43
CA ARG A 43 40.56 -0.71 16.14
C ARG A 43 39.94 -0.38 17.50
N ALA A 44 40.52 0.57 18.25
CA ALA A 44 39.97 1.04 19.52
C ALA A 44 38.64 1.78 19.34
N LEU A 45 38.49 2.59 18.29
CA LEU A 45 37.25 3.27 17.96
C LEU A 45 36.15 2.28 17.53
N ALA A 46 36.51 1.24 16.76
CA ALA A 46 35.59 0.17 16.34
C ALA A 46 35.09 -0.72 17.50
N HIS A 47 35.85 -0.83 18.60
CA HIS A 47 35.37 -1.52 19.80
C HIS A 47 34.40 -0.66 20.65
N HIS A 48 34.48 0.68 20.56
CA HIS A 48 33.55 1.58 21.27
C HIS A 48 32.27 1.87 20.47
N THR A 49 32.33 1.80 19.14
CA THR A 49 31.18 1.84 18.25
C THR A 49 31.01 0.45 17.64
N GLY A 50 30.27 -0.45 18.29
CA GLY A 50 30.06 -1.84 17.87
C GLY A 50 29.42 -2.00 16.49
N ALA A 51 30.17 -1.73 15.43
CA ALA A 51 29.81 -1.94 14.04
C ALA A 51 30.46 -3.26 13.58
N GLN A 52 29.84 -4.38 13.95
CA GLN A 52 30.12 -5.66 13.31
C GLN A 52 29.46 -5.66 11.93
N PHE A 53 30.29 -5.57 10.89
CA PHE A 53 29.90 -5.92 9.53
C PHE A 53 29.79 -7.45 9.44
N PHE A 54 28.58 -8.00 9.41
CA PHE A 54 28.31 -9.41 9.12
C PHE A 54 27.00 -9.54 8.31
N GLY A 55 27.11 -10.02 7.06
CA GLY A 55 26.04 -10.68 6.29
C GLY A 55 25.03 -9.80 5.49
N PRO A 56 24.35 -10.38 4.47
CA PRO A 56 23.33 -9.71 3.65
C PRO A 56 21.97 -9.56 4.36
N THR A 57 21.88 -9.96 5.63
CA THR A 57 20.70 -9.71 6.47
C THR A 57 20.75 -8.26 6.94
N ALA A 58 19.92 -7.42 6.32
CA ALA A 58 19.71 -6.03 6.72
C ALA A 58 19.62 -5.91 8.26
N PRO A 59 20.39 -5.01 8.90
CA PRO A 59 20.33 -4.87 10.35
C PRO A 59 18.93 -4.53 10.84
N ARG A 60 18.43 -5.30 11.81
CA ARG A 60 17.09 -5.16 12.43
C ARG A 60 16.78 -3.75 13.00
N TRP A 61 17.75 -2.86 13.08
CA TRP A 61 17.55 -1.47 13.47
C TRP A 61 17.01 -0.56 12.34
N ILE A 62 16.91 -1.02 11.09
CA ILE A 62 16.44 -0.19 9.96
C ILE A 62 14.99 0.29 10.14
N TRP A 63 14.15 -0.41 10.93
CA TRP A 63 12.79 0.04 11.26
C TRP A 63 12.69 1.04 12.41
N ALA A 64 13.79 1.39 13.09
CA ALA A 64 13.81 2.44 14.10
C ALA A 64 14.03 3.81 13.42
N ALA A 65 12.93 4.54 13.23
CA ALA A 65 12.90 5.81 12.52
C ALA A 65 13.64 6.93 13.26
N THR A 66 13.78 6.85 14.59
CA THR A 66 14.40 7.90 15.41
C THR A 66 15.63 7.42 16.19
N ALA A 67 16.54 8.36 16.50
CA ALA A 67 17.73 8.07 17.30
C ALA A 67 17.39 7.56 18.71
N ALA A 68 16.27 8.02 19.29
CA ALA A 68 15.74 7.56 20.57
C ALA A 68 15.28 6.09 20.50
N GLN A 69 14.59 5.69 19.42
CA GLN A 69 14.19 4.30 19.21
C GLN A 69 15.36 3.35 19.01
N LYS A 70 16.44 3.79 18.33
CA LYS A 70 17.66 2.99 18.19
C LYS A 70 18.34 2.78 19.55
N ARG A 71 18.47 3.84 20.35
CA ARG A 71 19.01 3.73 21.73
C ARG A 71 18.15 2.83 22.61
N LEU A 72 16.82 2.96 22.51
CA LEU A 72 15.88 2.10 23.21
C LEU A 72 16.08 0.63 22.82
N PHE A 73 16.16 0.31 21.52
CA PHE A 73 16.35 -1.06 21.06
C PHE A 73 17.65 -1.71 21.59
N PHE A 74 18.79 -1.00 21.52
CA PHE A 74 20.07 -1.54 21.98
C PHE A 74 20.18 -1.63 23.51
N ASN A 75 19.61 -0.67 24.24
CA ASN A 75 19.75 -0.60 25.69
C ASN A 75 18.65 -1.37 26.44
N LEU A 76 17.46 -1.53 25.86
CA LEU A 76 16.32 -2.19 26.53
C LEU A 76 16.65 -3.65 26.90
N ARG A 77 17.40 -4.38 26.07
CA ARG A 77 17.86 -5.75 26.41
C ARG A 77 18.80 -5.77 27.61
N ARG A 78 19.69 -4.78 27.71
CA ARG A 78 20.65 -4.65 28.82
C ARG A 78 19.95 -4.29 30.12
N ILE A 79 18.98 -3.36 30.07
CA ILE A 79 18.21 -2.90 31.23
C ILE A 79 17.21 -3.97 31.70
N LYS A 80 16.59 -4.72 30.78
CA LYS A 80 15.73 -5.87 31.12
C LYS A 80 16.51 -6.93 31.92
N ASN A 81 17.75 -7.23 31.48
CA ASN A 81 18.64 -8.16 32.17
C ASN A 81 19.07 -7.68 33.56
N SER A 82 19.32 -6.38 33.76
CA SER A 82 19.67 -5.83 35.09
C SER A 82 18.48 -5.84 36.05
N LEU A 83 17.27 -5.67 35.54
CA LEU A 83 16.02 -5.71 36.30
C LEU A 83 15.56 -7.14 36.65
N LYS A 84 16.32 -8.18 36.28
CA LYS A 84 15.96 -9.60 36.46
C LYS A 84 14.56 -9.95 35.92
N ALA A 85 14.07 -9.19 34.93
CA ALA A 85 12.87 -9.53 34.19
C ALA A 85 13.26 -10.58 33.14
N TYR A 86 13.45 -11.82 33.58
CA TYR A 86 13.93 -12.92 32.75
C TYR A 86 12.88 -13.44 31.77
N ASP A 87 11.61 -13.13 32.00
CA ASP A 87 10.53 -13.70 31.22
C ASP A 87 10.32 -12.94 29.90
N ASP A 88 10.02 -13.68 28.84
CA ASP A 88 9.52 -13.17 27.55
C ASP A 88 8.05 -12.70 27.66
N THR A 89 7.72 -12.11 28.80
CA THR A 89 6.43 -11.51 29.11
C THR A 89 6.50 -9.98 29.04
N ASP A 90 5.33 -9.36 28.90
CA ASP A 90 5.22 -7.91 28.91
C ASP A 90 5.75 -7.30 30.22
N LEU A 91 6.48 -6.18 30.11
CA LEU A 91 7.02 -5.45 31.25
C LEU A 91 5.90 -4.97 32.18
N THR A 92 6.11 -5.07 33.49
CA THR A 92 5.15 -4.50 34.45
C THR A 92 5.14 -2.96 34.35
N PRO A 93 4.03 -2.30 34.73
CA PRO A 93 3.94 -0.84 34.65
C PRO A 93 5.07 -0.10 35.40
N GLU A 94 5.56 -0.66 36.50
CA GLU A 94 6.68 -0.10 37.27
C GLU A 94 8.02 -0.21 36.52
N GLN A 95 8.24 -1.31 35.80
CA GLN A 95 9.43 -1.52 34.98
C GLN A 95 9.41 -0.59 33.76
N VAL A 96 8.25 -0.41 33.13
CA VAL A 96 8.08 0.53 32.01
C VAL A 96 8.44 1.95 32.44
N GLN A 97 8.03 2.37 33.64
CA GLN A 97 8.34 3.71 34.15
C GLN A 97 9.83 3.91 34.43
N LYS A 98 10.52 2.89 34.96
CA LYS A 98 11.97 2.92 35.19
C LYS A 98 12.73 3.04 33.88
N VAL A 99 12.40 2.20 32.89
CA VAL A 99 13.01 2.21 31.55
C VAL A 99 12.74 3.52 30.81
N SER A 100 11.51 4.05 30.93
CA SER A 100 11.13 5.35 30.36
C SER A 100 11.98 6.50 30.92
N THR A 101 12.19 6.50 32.24
CA THR A 101 12.96 7.55 32.93
C THR A 101 14.45 7.48 32.61
N GLU A 102 15.00 6.26 32.53
CA GLU A 102 16.42 6.03 32.23
C GLU A 102 16.79 6.38 30.78
N LEU A 103 15.89 6.12 29.82
CA LEU A 103 16.15 6.33 28.40
C LEU A 103 15.54 7.63 27.83
N GLY A 104 14.72 8.33 28.60
CA GLY A 104 14.05 9.57 28.17
C GLY A 104 13.05 9.35 27.05
N VAL A 105 12.36 8.20 27.05
CA VAL A 105 11.43 7.77 26.00
C VAL A 105 10.05 7.52 26.60
N SER A 106 8.97 7.74 25.85
CA SER A 106 7.61 7.55 26.35
C SER A 106 7.33 6.09 26.74
N GLY A 107 6.55 5.85 27.80
CA GLY A 107 6.18 4.49 28.21
C GLY A 107 5.48 3.69 27.10
N LYS A 108 4.71 4.37 26.23
CA LYS A 108 4.10 3.77 25.03
C LYS A 108 5.15 3.26 24.03
N GLU A 109 6.21 4.04 23.82
CA GLU A 109 7.34 3.62 22.98
C GLU A 109 8.11 2.45 23.61
N VAL A 110 8.29 2.42 24.93
CA VAL A 110 8.90 1.28 25.65
C VAL A 110 8.07 0.01 25.47
N ILE A 111 6.75 0.07 25.65
CA ILE A 111 5.85 -1.09 25.48
C ILE A 111 5.86 -1.59 24.03
N SER A 112 5.69 -0.67 23.07
CA SER A 112 5.71 -1.02 21.64
C SER A 112 7.06 -1.60 21.21
N MET A 113 8.18 -1.09 21.73
CA MET A 113 9.51 -1.62 21.47
C MET A 113 9.72 -2.97 22.14
N ASN A 114 9.24 -3.17 23.38
CA ASN A 114 9.30 -4.47 24.07
C ASN A 114 8.54 -5.54 23.27
N ARG A 115 7.31 -5.24 22.85
CA ARG A 115 6.50 -6.14 22.03
C ARG A 115 7.17 -6.44 20.69
N ARG A 116 7.73 -5.44 20.00
CA ARG A 116 8.50 -5.66 18.77
C ARG A 116 9.80 -6.43 19.02
N MET A 117 10.40 -6.32 20.20
CA MET A 117 11.61 -7.05 20.53
C MET A 117 11.34 -8.52 20.78
N MET A 118 10.22 -8.84 21.44
CA MET A 118 9.74 -10.20 21.72
C MET A 118 9.17 -10.88 20.47
N LEU A 119 8.30 -10.19 19.72
CA LEU A 119 7.68 -10.71 18.49
C LEU A 119 8.57 -10.58 17.24
N GLY A 120 9.75 -9.98 17.36
CA GLY A 120 10.61 -9.58 16.24
C GLY A 120 11.60 -10.64 15.76
N GLY A 121 11.36 -11.90 16.07
CA GLY A 121 11.95 -13.01 15.33
C GLY A 121 10.86 -13.59 14.46
N ASP A 122 11.09 -13.66 13.15
CA ASP A 122 10.18 -14.37 12.27
C ASP A 122 10.10 -15.82 12.78
N ALA A 123 8.93 -16.21 13.25
CA ALA A 123 8.67 -17.61 13.58
C ALA A 123 8.58 -18.38 12.27
N SER A 124 9.28 -19.51 12.17
CA SER A 124 9.15 -20.36 11.01
C SER A 124 7.71 -20.88 10.95
N LEU A 125 7.05 -20.63 9.81
CA LEU A 125 5.69 -21.10 9.58
C LEU A 125 5.61 -22.63 9.40
N ASN A 126 6.77 -23.28 9.20
CA ASN A 126 6.89 -24.73 9.10
C ASN A 126 7.10 -25.40 10.48
N VAL A 127 6.97 -24.65 11.57
CA VAL A 127 7.03 -25.25 12.92
C VAL A 127 5.79 -26.11 13.12
N MET A 128 6.00 -27.33 13.62
CA MET A 128 4.92 -28.26 13.95
C MET A 128 4.14 -27.76 15.18
N VAL A 129 2.82 -27.86 15.12
CA VAL A 129 1.86 -27.40 16.12
C VAL A 129 0.92 -28.54 16.47
N GLY A 130 0.47 -28.59 17.72
CA GLY A 130 -0.45 -29.62 18.22
C GLY A 130 0.25 -30.84 18.80
N GLU A 131 -0.49 -31.61 19.60
CA GLU A 131 0.03 -32.77 20.31
C GLU A 131 0.35 -33.96 19.38
N SER A 132 -0.32 -34.04 18.23
CA SER A 132 -0.12 -35.08 17.22
C SER A 132 1.10 -34.82 16.31
N GLY A 133 1.60 -33.58 16.27
CA GLY A 133 2.75 -33.18 15.45
C GLY A 133 2.52 -33.25 13.93
N GLU A 134 1.26 -33.26 13.49
CA GLU A 134 0.88 -33.36 12.06
C GLU A 134 0.69 -31.99 11.40
N ASP A 135 0.25 -30.97 12.15
CA ASP A 135 -0.11 -29.65 11.61
C ASP A 135 1.08 -28.68 11.68
N GLN A 136 1.29 -27.88 10.63
CA GLN A 136 2.24 -26.76 10.66
C GLN A 136 1.53 -25.44 10.94
N TRP A 137 2.24 -24.45 11.48
CA TRP A 137 1.70 -23.09 11.70
C TRP A 137 1.06 -22.49 10.43
N GLN A 138 1.65 -22.72 9.25
CA GLN A 138 1.11 -22.23 7.98
C GLN A 138 -0.27 -22.79 7.63
N ASP A 139 -0.58 -24.01 8.07
CA ASP A 139 -1.84 -24.69 7.71
C ASP A 139 -3.03 -24.14 8.51
N LEU A 140 -2.75 -23.48 9.63
CA LEU A 140 -3.74 -22.83 10.49
C LEU A 140 -4.03 -21.37 10.10
N LEU A 141 -3.28 -20.81 9.14
CA LEU A 141 -3.47 -19.45 8.69
C LEU A 141 -4.70 -19.36 7.79
N ALA A 142 -5.71 -18.62 8.25
CA ALA A 142 -6.86 -18.26 7.42
C ALA A 142 -6.46 -17.18 6.41
N ASP A 143 -6.91 -17.34 5.16
CA ASP A 143 -6.85 -16.29 4.16
C ASP A 143 -8.07 -15.36 4.32
N ASP A 144 -7.83 -14.05 4.38
CA ASP A 144 -8.87 -13.02 4.45
C ASP A 144 -9.45 -12.69 3.06
N GLN A 145 -8.96 -13.33 2.00
CA GLN A 145 -9.51 -13.15 0.67
C GLN A 145 -10.93 -13.70 0.55
N PRO A 146 -11.80 -13.02 -0.24
CA PRO A 146 -13.15 -13.51 -0.48
C PRO A 146 -13.13 -14.89 -1.13
N LEU A 147 -14.07 -15.74 -0.72
CA LEU A 147 -14.18 -17.08 -1.27
C LEU A 147 -14.51 -17.02 -2.78
N PRO A 148 -14.15 -18.05 -3.56
CA PRO A 148 -14.48 -18.12 -4.99
C PRO A 148 -15.98 -17.93 -5.27
N ASP A 149 -16.84 -18.49 -4.41
CA ASP A 149 -18.30 -18.35 -4.53
C ASP A 149 -18.75 -16.90 -4.34
N GLU A 150 -18.15 -16.18 -3.38
CA GLU A 150 -18.43 -14.77 -3.13
C GLU A 150 -17.94 -13.88 -4.28
N LEU A 151 -16.76 -14.20 -4.83
CA LEU A 151 -16.21 -13.52 -6.01
C LEU A 151 -17.16 -13.67 -7.21
N ILE A 152 -17.60 -14.90 -7.50
CA ILE A 152 -18.53 -15.17 -8.60
C ILE A 152 -19.88 -14.51 -8.35
N ALA A 153 -20.44 -14.64 -7.14
CA ALA A 153 -21.71 -14.02 -6.78
C ALA A 153 -21.65 -12.49 -6.90
N SER A 154 -20.56 -11.87 -6.45
CA SER A 154 -20.37 -10.41 -6.56
C SER A 154 -20.24 -9.97 -8.03
N ALA A 155 -19.53 -10.73 -8.86
CA ALA A 155 -19.38 -10.47 -10.29
C ALA A 155 -20.71 -10.61 -11.03
N GLN A 156 -21.47 -11.67 -10.75
CA GLN A 156 -22.81 -11.88 -11.31
C GLN A 156 -23.78 -10.78 -10.86
N LYS A 157 -23.78 -10.40 -9.58
CA LYS A 157 -24.59 -9.30 -9.05
C LYS A 157 -24.22 -7.96 -9.70
N ARG A 158 -22.93 -7.70 -9.95
CA ARG A 158 -22.47 -6.51 -10.67
C ARG A 158 -22.94 -6.51 -12.12
N LYS A 159 -22.77 -7.63 -12.83
CA LYS A 159 -23.23 -7.80 -14.21
C LYS A 159 -24.74 -7.59 -14.31
N PHE A 160 -25.51 -8.21 -13.42
CA PHE A 160 -26.96 -8.08 -13.37
C PHE A 160 -27.41 -6.63 -13.16
N ARG A 161 -26.87 -5.93 -12.15
CA ARG A 161 -27.19 -4.51 -11.92
C ARG A 161 -26.86 -3.64 -13.13
N ARG A 162 -25.73 -3.92 -13.78
CA ARG A 162 -25.29 -3.20 -14.97
C ARG A 162 -26.23 -3.44 -16.15
N ASP A 163 -26.60 -4.69 -16.40
CA ASP A 163 -27.48 -5.06 -17.52
C ASP A 163 -28.89 -4.46 -17.31
N MET A 164 -29.41 -4.46 -16.07
CA MET A 164 -30.65 -3.74 -15.72
C MET A 164 -30.58 -2.24 -15.97
N LEU A 165 -29.45 -1.61 -15.64
CA LEU A 165 -29.25 -0.18 -15.87
C LEU A 165 -29.22 0.13 -17.38
N PHE A 166 -28.50 -0.66 -18.17
CA PHE A 166 -28.45 -0.46 -19.62
C PHE A 166 -29.82 -0.61 -20.27
N GLU A 167 -30.58 -1.65 -19.91
CA GLU A 167 -31.95 -1.82 -20.42
C GLU A 167 -32.86 -0.66 -19.99
N ALA A 168 -32.70 -0.15 -18.77
CA ALA A 168 -33.44 1.03 -18.32
C ALA A 168 -33.06 2.28 -19.12
N LEU A 169 -31.78 2.48 -19.44
CA LEU A 169 -31.29 3.58 -20.27
C LEU A 169 -31.76 3.48 -21.73
N ASP A 170 -31.94 2.29 -22.27
CA ASP A 170 -32.45 2.08 -23.64
C ASP A 170 -33.94 2.47 -23.80
N ARG A 171 -34.69 2.53 -22.70
CA ARG A 171 -36.09 3.03 -22.69
C ARG A 171 -36.18 4.56 -22.71
N LEU A 172 -35.08 5.26 -22.45
CA LEU A 172 -35.04 6.72 -22.49
C LEU A 172 -34.89 7.22 -23.92
N SER A 173 -35.41 8.41 -24.20
CA SER A 173 -35.06 9.08 -25.46
C SER A 173 -33.57 9.43 -25.48
N GLU A 174 -32.98 9.49 -26.67
CA GLU A 174 -31.55 9.81 -26.86
C GLU A 174 -31.14 11.08 -26.10
N ARG A 175 -31.97 12.12 -26.20
CA ARG A 175 -31.78 13.39 -25.48
C ARG A 175 -31.85 13.26 -23.96
N GLU A 176 -32.79 12.47 -23.43
CA GLU A 176 -32.90 12.21 -21.98
C GLU A 176 -31.68 11.43 -21.47
N ARG A 177 -31.26 10.41 -22.23
CA ARG A 177 -30.11 9.57 -21.93
C ARG A 177 -28.82 10.38 -21.87
N ASP A 178 -28.56 11.22 -22.87
CA ASP A 178 -27.33 12.03 -22.93
C ASP A 178 -27.22 13.02 -21.76
N ILE A 179 -28.33 13.70 -21.43
CA ILE A 179 -28.40 14.63 -20.29
C ILE A 179 -28.13 13.88 -18.97
N LEU A 180 -28.72 12.68 -18.81
CA LEU A 180 -28.53 11.88 -17.61
C LEU A 180 -27.10 11.34 -17.49
N VAL A 181 -26.53 10.81 -18.59
CA VAL A 181 -25.17 10.27 -18.64
C VAL A 181 -24.15 11.34 -18.27
N HIS A 182 -24.20 12.50 -18.93
CA HIS A 182 -23.25 13.58 -18.70
C HIS A 182 -23.28 14.19 -17.30
N ARG A 183 -24.38 14.02 -16.56
CA ARG A 183 -24.51 14.55 -15.20
C ARG A 183 -24.26 13.52 -14.09
N ARG A 184 -24.42 12.23 -14.36
CA ARG A 184 -24.43 11.19 -13.31
C ARG A 184 -23.52 10.00 -13.56
N LEU A 185 -23.26 9.65 -14.81
CA LEU A 185 -22.54 8.42 -15.19
C LEU A 185 -21.12 8.67 -15.69
N VAL A 186 -20.72 9.93 -15.86
CA VAL A 186 -19.36 10.35 -16.23
C VAL A 186 -18.62 10.83 -14.99
N ASP A 187 -17.32 10.55 -14.92
CA ASP A 187 -16.46 10.91 -13.77
C ASP A 187 -16.42 12.43 -13.53
N GLU A 188 -16.45 13.22 -14.60
CA GLU A 188 -16.56 14.68 -14.56
C GLU A 188 -17.96 15.13 -14.99
N PRO A 189 -18.89 15.37 -14.04
CA PRO A 189 -20.26 15.73 -14.37
C PRO A 189 -20.32 17.16 -14.94
N LYS A 190 -20.96 17.32 -16.11
CA LYS A 190 -21.17 18.63 -16.73
C LYS A 190 -22.15 19.48 -15.92
N THR A 191 -21.94 20.79 -15.94
CA THR A 191 -22.85 21.72 -15.26
C THR A 191 -24.17 21.88 -16.05
N LEU A 192 -25.20 22.40 -15.37
CA LEU A 192 -26.46 22.75 -16.03
C LEU A 192 -26.28 23.82 -17.12
N GLU A 193 -25.29 24.69 -16.95
CA GLU A 193 -24.99 25.77 -17.90
C GLU A 193 -24.41 25.21 -19.19
N ASP A 194 -23.44 24.31 -19.10
CA ASP A 194 -22.83 23.67 -20.27
C ASP A 194 -23.88 22.93 -21.11
N LEU A 195 -24.78 22.19 -20.46
CA LEU A 195 -25.84 21.45 -21.15
C LEU A 195 -26.91 22.39 -21.72
N SER A 196 -27.19 23.52 -21.04
CA SER A 196 -28.14 24.51 -21.53
C SER A 196 -27.71 25.14 -22.85
N LEU A 197 -26.39 25.36 -23.00
CA LEU A 197 -25.78 25.87 -24.23
C LEU A 197 -25.83 24.84 -25.36
N VAL A 198 -25.52 23.58 -25.08
CA VAL A 198 -25.51 22.49 -26.09
C VAL A 198 -26.90 22.24 -26.68
N TYR A 199 -27.93 22.16 -25.82
CA TYR A 199 -29.29 21.86 -26.26
C TYR A 199 -30.15 23.11 -26.53
N ASN A 200 -29.60 24.31 -26.32
CA ASN A 200 -30.25 25.62 -26.44
C ASN A 200 -31.57 25.72 -25.65
N VAL A 201 -31.56 25.28 -24.38
CA VAL A 201 -32.76 25.27 -23.52
C VAL A 201 -32.43 25.79 -22.13
N SER A 202 -33.40 26.39 -21.45
CA SER A 202 -33.21 26.92 -20.10
C SER A 202 -32.69 25.86 -19.11
N ARG A 203 -31.90 26.32 -18.13
CA ARG A 203 -31.35 25.48 -17.05
C ARG A 203 -32.44 24.68 -16.32
N GLU A 204 -33.57 25.33 -16.04
CA GLU A 204 -34.71 24.69 -15.37
C GLU A 204 -35.33 23.57 -16.23
N ARG A 205 -35.38 23.75 -17.54
CA ARG A 205 -35.88 22.70 -18.43
C ARG A 205 -34.96 21.48 -18.45
N ILE A 206 -33.64 21.67 -18.36
CA ILE A 206 -32.69 20.54 -18.22
C ILE A 206 -32.89 19.81 -16.90
N ARG A 207 -33.13 20.53 -15.79
CA ARG A 207 -33.48 19.93 -14.50
C ARG A 207 -34.76 19.09 -14.59
N GLN A 208 -35.79 19.60 -15.26
CA GLN A 208 -37.04 18.84 -15.46
C GLN A 208 -36.82 17.57 -16.28
N ILE A 209 -35.99 17.63 -17.32
CA ILE A 209 -35.64 16.47 -18.14
C ILE A 209 -34.86 15.44 -17.30
N GLU A 210 -33.90 15.88 -16.48
CA GLU A 210 -33.14 15.00 -15.57
C GLU A 210 -34.07 14.27 -14.60
N VAL A 211 -34.96 14.98 -13.91
CA VAL A 211 -35.88 14.39 -12.93
C VAL A 211 -36.79 13.36 -13.59
N ARG A 212 -37.38 13.69 -14.75
CA ARG A 212 -38.24 12.75 -15.50
C ARG A 212 -37.46 11.54 -16.01
N ALA A 213 -36.22 11.73 -16.47
CA ALA A 213 -35.36 10.64 -16.91
C ALA A 213 -35.02 9.69 -15.74
N LEU A 214 -34.70 10.24 -14.56
CA LEU A 214 -34.44 9.47 -13.35
C LEU A 214 -35.67 8.66 -12.90
N GLU A 215 -36.86 9.27 -12.92
CA GLU A 215 -38.11 8.59 -12.59
C GLU A 215 -38.36 7.40 -13.53
N LYS A 216 -38.15 7.58 -14.84
CA LYS A 216 -38.28 6.51 -15.84
C LYS A 216 -37.28 5.37 -15.60
N VAL A 217 -36.01 5.69 -15.33
CA VAL A 217 -34.98 4.68 -15.01
C VAL A 217 -35.36 3.90 -13.75
N ASN A 218 -35.76 4.60 -12.68
CA ASN A 218 -36.16 3.96 -11.43
C ASN A 218 -37.33 2.99 -11.63
N LEU A 219 -38.36 3.41 -12.37
CA LEU A 219 -39.50 2.55 -12.70
C LEU A 219 -39.07 1.32 -13.51
N ALA A 220 -38.22 1.48 -14.52
CA ALA A 220 -37.73 0.37 -15.33
C ALA A 220 -36.90 -0.63 -14.51
N VAL A 221 -36.04 -0.14 -13.62
CA VAL A 221 -35.25 -0.97 -12.71
C VAL A 221 -36.15 -1.72 -11.73
N LEU A 222 -37.16 -1.07 -11.14
CA LEU A 222 -38.09 -1.71 -10.21
C LEU A 222 -38.94 -2.78 -10.89
N GLN A 223 -39.41 -2.55 -12.11
CA GLN A 223 -40.14 -3.56 -12.89
C GLN A 223 -39.28 -4.81 -13.10
N LYS A 224 -38.03 -4.63 -13.55
CA LYS A 224 -37.10 -5.75 -13.79
C LYS A 224 -36.68 -6.47 -12.51
N ALA A 225 -36.52 -5.73 -11.41
CA ALA A 225 -36.26 -6.33 -10.10
C ALA A 225 -37.46 -7.17 -9.64
N GLY A 226 -38.68 -6.67 -9.87
CA GLY A 226 -39.92 -7.32 -9.50
C GLY A 226 -40.24 -8.58 -10.32
N GLU A 227 -39.88 -8.60 -11.61
CA GLU A 227 -40.08 -9.73 -12.53
C GLU A 227 -39.21 -10.96 -12.17
N ARG A 228 -38.06 -10.75 -11.52
CA ARG A 228 -37.07 -11.82 -11.26
C ARG A 228 -37.05 -12.33 -9.82
N LEU A 229 -37.59 -11.58 -8.87
CA LEU A 229 -37.70 -12.01 -7.47
C LEU A 229 -39.01 -12.81 -7.28
N PRO A 230 -38.96 -14.14 -7.02
CA PRO A 230 -40.15 -14.87 -6.62
C PRO A 230 -40.69 -14.25 -5.32
N ALA A 231 -42.02 -14.17 -5.19
CA ALA A 231 -42.74 -13.43 -4.14
C ALA A 231 -42.31 -13.73 -2.68
N LYS A 232 -41.53 -14.79 -2.44
CA LYS A 232 -41.11 -15.26 -1.12
C LYS A 232 -40.01 -14.42 -0.43
N SER A 233 -39.33 -13.52 -1.14
CA SER A 233 -38.31 -12.62 -0.53
C SER A 233 -38.84 -11.25 -0.11
N ARG A 234 -40.16 -11.01 -0.23
CA ARG A 234 -40.79 -9.70 0.03
C ARG A 234 -41.19 -9.46 1.49
N ALA A 235 -41.10 -10.48 2.36
CA ALA A 235 -41.61 -10.46 3.73
C ALA A 235 -40.52 -10.40 4.83
N GLY A 236 -39.31 -9.93 4.49
CA GLY A 236 -38.15 -9.97 5.40
C GLY A 236 -37.34 -8.68 5.48
N VAL A 237 -37.99 -7.52 5.29
CA VAL A 237 -37.42 -6.20 5.61
C VAL A 237 -38.37 -5.50 6.56
#